data_AF-K1ZWF3-F1
#
_entry.id   AF-K1ZWF3-F1
#
_cell.length_a   1.000
_cell.length_b   1.000
_cell.length_c   1.000
_cell.angle_alpha   90.00
_cell.angle_beta   90.00
_cell.angle_gamma   90.00
#
_symmetry.space_group_name_H-M   'P 1'
#
loop_
_entity.id
_entity.type
_entity.pdbx_description
1 polymer ?
#
loop_
_entity_poly.entity_id
_entity_poly.type
_entity_poly.pdbx_seq_one_letter_code
_entity_poly.pdbx_strand_id
1 'polypeptide(L)'
;MSTPLWSVKDAVQLIEEHAIPICGIGITIYLGSEFEDKMMHFAAKSIFEAHKNGLLAIVWMYPRGKAISDDSDAHLLAGAAGAANALGADIVKIKPPRASAKKSVEQALQEIVAAAGNTKVICSGGEKITPELYLQQLYTYMHNGGIAGTATGRNVFQNTLPHAIALTKAISAIVYDGATVKEAVAFIQ
;
A
#
# COMPACT_ATOMS: atom_id res chain seq x y z
N MET A 1 20.05 9.79 -6.40
CA MET A 1 19.32 9.08 -5.34
C MET A 1 19.05 10.05 -4.21
N SER A 2 17.80 10.17 -3.76
CA SER A 2 17.50 10.92 -2.53
C SER A 2 18.02 10.13 -1.33
N THR A 3 18.69 10.81 -0.41
CA THR A 3 19.17 10.22 0.85
C THR A 3 17.96 9.87 1.74
N PRO A 4 17.96 8.73 2.44
CA PRO A 4 16.96 8.47 3.47
C PRO A 4 17.01 9.60 4.51
N LEU A 5 15.84 10.13 4.86
CA LEU A 5 15.74 11.25 5.80
C LEU A 5 15.86 10.80 7.26
N TRP A 6 15.46 9.56 7.54
CA TRP A 6 15.42 8.96 8.86
C TRP A 6 15.85 7.50 8.79
N SER A 7 16.39 7.00 9.89
CA SER A 7 16.78 5.61 10.11
C SER A 7 15.78 4.89 11.02
N VAL A 8 15.89 3.56 11.10
CA VAL A 8 15.12 2.77 12.07
C VAL A 8 15.49 3.16 13.50
N LYS A 9 16.75 3.53 13.74
CA LYS A 9 17.23 3.94 15.07
C LYS A 9 16.53 5.20 15.57
N ASP A 10 16.27 6.16 14.68
CA ASP A 10 15.56 7.39 15.05
C ASP A 10 14.13 7.06 15.49
N ALA A 11 13.45 6.11 14.82
CA ALA A 11 12.13 5.66 15.24
C ALA A 11 12.16 4.93 16.60
N VAL A 12 13.15 4.04 16.82
CA VAL A 12 13.33 3.33 18.09
C VAL A 12 13.60 4.31 19.23
N GLN A 13 14.46 5.30 19.02
CA GLN A 13 14.75 6.33 20.00
C GLN A 13 13.47 7.10 20.41
N LEU A 14 12.63 7.47 19.46
CA LEU A 14 11.34 8.14 19.76
C LEU A 14 10.38 7.26 20.56
N ILE A 15 10.37 5.95 20.32
CA ILE A 15 9.57 5.01 21.12
C ILE A 15 10.10 4.95 22.55
N GLU A 16 11.41 4.78 22.72
CA GLU A 16 12.05 4.59 24.02
C GLU A 16 12.02 5.86 24.88
N GLU A 17 12.29 7.03 24.30
CA GLU A 17 12.40 8.30 25.02
C GLU A 17 11.05 8.98 25.28
N HIS A 18 10.07 8.76 24.40
CA HIS A 18 8.82 9.53 24.40
C HIS A 18 7.55 8.68 24.40
N ALA A 19 7.67 7.34 24.43
CA ALA A 19 6.54 6.42 24.40
C ALA A 19 5.56 6.68 23.23
N ILE A 20 6.08 7.13 22.08
CA ILE A 20 5.27 7.33 20.89
C ILE A 20 4.92 5.94 20.31
N PRO A 21 3.63 5.63 20.05
CA PRO A 21 3.22 4.32 19.57
C PRO A 21 3.51 4.15 18.06
N ILE A 22 4.79 4.05 17.70
CA ILE A 22 5.24 3.77 16.34
C ILE A 22 5.23 2.25 16.15
N CYS A 23 4.41 1.76 15.22
CA CYS A 23 4.27 0.32 14.98
C CYS A 23 5.12 -0.21 13.81
N GLY A 24 5.78 0.67 13.06
CA GLY A 24 6.49 0.27 11.85
C GLY A 24 7.18 1.39 11.10
N ILE A 25 7.90 1.01 10.04
CA ILE A 25 8.58 1.89 9.11
C ILE A 25 7.97 1.82 7.70
N GLY A 26 8.20 2.86 6.91
CA GLY A 26 7.78 2.92 5.52
C GLY A 26 8.91 3.26 4.56
N ILE A 27 9.04 2.49 3.48
CA ILE A 27 10.10 2.64 2.49
C ILE A 27 9.51 2.64 1.08
N THR A 28 9.97 3.54 0.21
CA THR A 28 9.60 3.50 -1.22
C THR A 28 10.76 2.98 -2.05
N ILE A 29 10.44 2.07 -2.97
CA ILE A 29 11.37 1.55 -3.97
C ILE A 29 10.79 1.83 -5.35
N TYR A 30 11.62 2.41 -6.22
CA TYR A 30 11.28 2.59 -7.62
C TYR A 30 11.97 1.53 -8.48
N LEU A 31 11.25 0.44 -8.78
CA LEU A 31 11.75 -0.61 -9.66
C LEU A 31 11.87 -0.10 -11.11
N GLY A 32 12.91 -0.46 -11.83
CA GLY A 32 13.27 0.07 -13.14
C GLY A 32 14.00 1.42 -13.11
N SER A 33 14.33 1.93 -11.91
CA SER A 33 15.19 3.09 -11.74
C SER A 33 16.67 2.72 -11.91
N GLU A 34 17.49 3.65 -12.40
CA GLU A 34 18.97 3.51 -12.43
C GLU A 34 19.58 3.38 -11.01
N PHE A 35 18.80 3.63 -9.95
CA PHE A 35 19.21 3.48 -8.54
C PHE A 35 18.46 2.35 -7.81
N GLU A 36 17.79 1.45 -8.54
CA GLU A 36 17.02 0.34 -7.96
C GLU A 36 17.84 -0.47 -6.95
N ASP A 37 19.07 -0.85 -7.33
CA ASP A 37 19.99 -1.63 -6.51
C ASP A 37 20.21 -1.01 -5.12
N LYS A 38 20.42 0.31 -5.07
CA LYS A 38 20.66 1.04 -3.83
C LYS A 38 19.41 1.10 -2.95
N MET A 39 18.23 1.29 -3.56
CA MET A 39 16.96 1.29 -2.83
C MET A 39 16.63 -0.10 -2.28
N MET A 40 16.86 -1.15 -3.07
CA MET A 40 16.66 -2.55 -2.64
C MET A 40 17.60 -2.91 -1.48
N HIS A 41 18.87 -2.52 -1.56
CA HIS A 41 19.84 -2.76 -0.48
C HIS A 41 19.50 -2.00 0.80
N PHE A 42 19.09 -0.74 0.67
CA PHE A 42 18.61 0.06 1.80
C PHE A 42 17.38 -0.60 2.45
N ALA A 43 16.39 -1.00 1.64
CA ALA A 43 15.17 -1.63 2.14
C ALA A 43 15.47 -2.94 2.88
N ALA A 44 16.29 -3.84 2.32
CA ALA A 44 16.65 -5.10 2.98
C ALA A 44 17.26 -4.87 4.38
N LYS A 45 18.17 -3.90 4.50
CA LYS A 45 18.78 -3.54 5.79
C LYS A 45 17.77 -2.96 6.77
N SER A 46 16.96 -2.01 6.32
CA SER A 46 15.97 -1.35 7.18
C SER A 46 14.86 -2.30 7.63
N ILE A 47 14.42 -3.23 6.78
CA ILE A 47 13.45 -4.27 7.14
C ILE A 47 14.02 -5.16 8.23
N PHE A 48 15.25 -5.65 8.04
CA PHE A 48 15.92 -6.47 9.05
C PHE A 48 16.09 -5.72 10.40
N GLU A 49 16.50 -4.46 10.36
CA GLU A 49 16.59 -3.63 11.57
C GLU A 49 15.23 -3.38 12.23
N ALA A 50 14.18 -3.13 11.46
CA ALA A 50 12.82 -2.96 11.98
C ALA A 50 12.33 -4.22 12.69
N HIS A 51 12.46 -5.38 12.03
CA HIS A 51 12.06 -6.67 12.60
C HIS A 51 12.81 -7.02 13.89
N LYS A 52 14.12 -6.70 13.97
CA LYS A 52 14.89 -6.87 15.22
C LYS A 52 14.37 -6.06 16.40
N ASN A 53 13.65 -4.97 16.14
CA ASN A 53 13.06 -4.10 17.15
C ASN A 53 11.54 -4.30 17.27
N GLY A 54 10.98 -5.36 16.68
CA GLY A 54 9.54 -5.65 16.74
C GLY A 54 8.66 -4.68 15.93
N LEU A 55 9.24 -3.96 14.97
CA LEU A 55 8.54 -3.01 14.11
C LEU A 55 8.16 -3.66 12.77
N LEU A 56 6.97 -3.36 12.27
CA LEU A 56 6.53 -3.77 10.94
C LEU A 56 7.24 -2.97 9.83
N ALA A 57 7.41 -3.57 8.66
CA ALA A 57 7.94 -2.90 7.48
C ALA A 57 6.93 -2.87 6.34
N ILE A 58 6.58 -1.64 5.91
CA ILE A 58 5.68 -1.39 4.79
C ILE A 58 6.52 -0.88 3.62
N VAL A 59 6.46 -1.55 2.46
CA VAL A 59 7.22 -1.19 1.27
C VAL A 59 6.30 -0.74 0.14
N TRP A 60 6.46 0.49 -0.31
CA TRP A 60 5.82 1.02 -1.50
C TRP A 60 6.65 0.57 -2.70
N MET A 61 6.09 -0.34 -3.47
CA MET A 61 6.71 -0.83 -4.70
C MET A 61 6.10 -0.13 -5.90
N TYR A 62 6.82 0.84 -6.45
CA TYR A 62 6.37 1.62 -7.59
C TYR A 62 7.32 1.45 -8.77
N PRO A 63 7.02 0.55 -9.71
CA PRO A 63 7.76 0.49 -10.97
C PRO A 63 7.79 1.88 -11.62
N ARG A 64 8.98 2.46 -11.74
CA ARG A 64 9.20 3.80 -12.28
C ARG A 64 10.65 3.97 -12.73
N GLY A 65 10.82 4.42 -13.96
CA GLY A 65 12.11 4.74 -14.54
C GLY A 65 12.05 4.69 -16.06
N LYS A 66 13.18 4.94 -16.74
CA LYS A 66 13.24 4.91 -18.21
C LYS A 66 12.87 3.53 -18.79
N ALA A 67 13.07 2.47 -18.01
CA ALA A 67 12.76 1.10 -18.41
C ALA A 67 11.27 0.72 -18.22
N ILE A 68 10.46 1.58 -17.61
CA ILE A 68 9.05 1.30 -17.29
C ILE A 68 8.14 2.11 -18.22
N SER A 69 7.44 1.40 -19.12
CA SER A 69 6.49 2.00 -20.07
C SER A 69 5.07 2.09 -19.53
N ASP A 70 4.66 1.16 -18.65
CA ASP A 70 3.35 1.17 -18.00
C ASP A 70 3.50 0.73 -16.54
N ASP A 71 3.33 1.66 -15.60
CA ASP A 71 3.49 1.41 -14.17
C ASP A 71 2.24 0.84 -13.49
N SER A 72 1.19 0.55 -14.27
CA SER A 72 -0.03 -0.14 -13.84
C SER A 72 -0.19 -1.53 -14.49
N ASP A 73 0.83 -2.03 -15.20
CA ASP A 73 0.79 -3.38 -15.77
C ASP A 73 0.71 -4.45 -14.66
N ALA A 74 -0.18 -5.43 -14.86
CA ALA A 74 -0.48 -6.45 -13.85
C ALA A 74 0.72 -7.36 -13.55
N HIS A 75 1.45 -7.81 -14.58
CA HIS A 75 2.60 -8.69 -14.40
C HIS A 75 3.77 -7.96 -13.76
N LEU A 76 3.98 -6.70 -14.15
CA LEU A 76 4.98 -5.85 -13.53
C LEU A 76 4.69 -5.62 -12.03
N LEU A 77 3.44 -5.32 -11.68
CA LEU A 77 3.03 -5.16 -10.28
C LEU A 77 3.10 -6.48 -9.49
N ALA A 78 2.84 -7.62 -10.12
CA ALA A 78 3.00 -8.93 -9.48
C ALA A 78 4.47 -9.22 -9.16
N GLY A 79 5.38 -8.95 -10.10
CA GLY A 79 6.82 -9.03 -9.85
C GLY A 79 7.27 -8.07 -8.74
N ALA A 80 6.71 -6.85 -8.71
CA ALA A 80 6.99 -5.88 -7.68
C ALA A 80 6.54 -6.35 -6.27
N ALA A 81 5.36 -6.96 -6.18
CA ALA A 81 4.86 -7.55 -4.94
C ALA A 81 5.68 -8.77 -4.48
N GLY A 82 6.07 -9.64 -5.41
CA GLY A 82 6.96 -10.77 -5.12
C GLY A 82 8.36 -10.32 -4.65
N ALA A 83 8.90 -9.25 -5.23
CA ALA A 83 10.15 -8.66 -4.76
C ALA A 83 10.04 -8.13 -3.33
N ALA A 84 8.91 -7.52 -2.95
CA ALA A 84 8.68 -7.08 -1.57
C ALA A 84 8.66 -8.25 -0.59
N ASN A 85 8.03 -9.36 -0.98
CA ASN A 85 8.04 -10.59 -0.20
C ASN A 85 9.45 -11.18 -0.06
N ALA A 86 10.25 -11.19 -1.13
CA ALA A 86 11.64 -11.63 -1.08
C ALA A 86 12.52 -10.75 -0.16
N LEU A 87 12.22 -9.46 -0.03
CA LEU A 87 12.88 -8.55 0.90
C LEU A 87 12.40 -8.72 2.36
N GLY A 88 11.32 -9.47 2.59
CA GLY A 88 10.73 -9.66 3.91
C GLY A 88 9.78 -8.54 4.35
N ALA A 89 9.17 -7.79 3.42
CA ALA A 89 8.17 -6.80 3.80
C ALA A 89 6.94 -7.46 4.44
N ASP A 90 6.37 -6.86 5.49
CA ASP A 90 5.11 -7.33 6.07
C ASP A 90 3.92 -6.92 5.19
N ILE A 91 4.00 -5.70 4.64
CA ILE A 91 2.99 -5.12 3.78
C ILE A 91 3.66 -4.52 2.55
N VAL A 92 3.13 -4.83 1.37
CA VAL A 92 3.48 -4.15 0.12
C VAL A 92 2.35 -3.24 -0.32
N LYS A 93 2.71 -2.00 -0.63
CA LYS A 93 1.80 -1.03 -1.23
C LYS A 93 2.12 -0.86 -2.70
N ILE A 94 1.08 -1.02 -3.53
CA ILE A 94 1.16 -0.86 -4.97
C ILE A 94 0.08 0.10 -5.49
N LYS A 95 0.19 0.47 -6.77
CA LYS A 95 -0.92 1.08 -7.50
C LYS A 95 -1.98 0.01 -7.84
N PRO A 96 -3.27 0.38 -7.97
CA PRO A 96 -4.24 -0.49 -8.62
C PRO A 96 -3.76 -0.83 -10.05
N PRO A 97 -3.82 -2.11 -10.47
CA PRO A 97 -3.48 -2.49 -11.83
C PRO A 97 -4.54 -1.97 -12.81
N ARG A 98 -4.17 -1.83 -14.08
CA ARG A 98 -5.14 -1.54 -15.14
C ARG A 98 -5.77 -2.84 -15.62
N ALA A 99 -7.07 -2.81 -15.94
CA ALA A 99 -7.69 -3.89 -16.69
C ALA A 99 -7.02 -4.01 -18.07
N SER A 100 -6.93 -5.25 -18.55
CA SER A 100 -6.45 -5.57 -19.90
C SER A 100 -7.52 -6.35 -20.66
N ALA A 101 -7.30 -6.58 -21.96
CA ALA A 101 -8.20 -7.43 -22.76
C ALA A 101 -8.33 -8.86 -22.21
N LYS A 102 -7.39 -9.31 -21.36
CA LYS A 102 -7.35 -10.69 -20.82
C LYS A 102 -7.74 -10.80 -19.36
N LYS A 103 -7.66 -9.71 -18.59
CA LYS A 103 -7.85 -9.71 -17.13
C LYS A 103 -8.57 -8.47 -16.65
N SER A 104 -9.58 -8.67 -15.82
CA SER A 104 -10.15 -7.58 -15.01
C SER A 104 -9.14 -7.10 -13.96
N VAL A 105 -9.44 -5.98 -13.30
CA VAL A 105 -8.59 -5.45 -12.21
C VAL A 105 -8.50 -6.46 -11.06
N GLU A 106 -9.61 -7.11 -10.73
CA GLU A 106 -9.71 -8.12 -9.67
C GLU A 106 -8.85 -9.34 -9.98
N GLN A 107 -8.92 -9.86 -11.22
CA GLN A 107 -8.08 -10.98 -11.64
C GLN A 107 -6.58 -10.63 -11.64
N ALA A 108 -6.24 -9.40 -12.00
CA ALA A 108 -4.87 -8.90 -11.89
C ALA A 108 -4.43 -8.80 -10.42
N LEU A 109 -5.29 -8.30 -9.53
CA LEU A 109 -5.02 -8.24 -8.09
C LEU A 109 -4.82 -9.63 -7.48
N GLN A 110 -5.63 -10.62 -7.87
CA GLN A 110 -5.46 -12.01 -7.42
C GLN A 110 -4.07 -12.56 -7.78
N GLU A 111 -3.59 -12.30 -8.99
CA GLU A 111 -2.23 -12.68 -9.39
C GLU A 111 -1.16 -11.99 -8.54
N ILE A 112 -1.31 -10.68 -8.33
CA ILE A 112 -0.38 -9.89 -7.51
C ILE A 112 -0.35 -10.41 -6.07
N VAL A 113 -1.52 -10.67 -5.48
CA VAL A 113 -1.65 -11.23 -4.12
C VAL A 113 -1.00 -12.60 -4.03
N ALA A 114 -1.19 -13.46 -5.03
CA ALA A 114 -0.52 -14.75 -5.10
C ALA A 114 1.01 -14.61 -5.17
N ALA A 115 1.52 -13.67 -5.98
CA ALA A 115 2.95 -13.39 -6.09
C ALA A 115 3.55 -12.80 -4.80
N ALA A 116 2.77 -12.03 -4.03
CA ALA A 116 3.18 -11.45 -2.76
C ALA A 116 3.36 -12.47 -1.62
N GLY A 117 2.91 -13.72 -1.79
CA GLY A 117 3.11 -14.77 -0.79
C GLY A 117 2.57 -14.39 0.59
N ASN A 118 3.48 -14.27 1.58
CA ASN A 118 3.10 -13.94 2.96
C ASN A 118 2.97 -12.43 3.20
N THR A 119 3.50 -11.60 2.30
CA THR A 119 3.37 -10.14 2.37
C THR A 119 1.96 -9.71 2.03
N LYS A 120 1.34 -8.89 2.89
CA LYS A 120 -0.01 -8.37 2.66
C LYS A 120 0.01 -7.28 1.58
N VAL A 121 -0.83 -7.42 0.56
CA VAL A 121 -0.96 -6.41 -0.49
C VAL A 121 -1.99 -5.37 -0.08
N ILE A 122 -1.64 -4.09 -0.16
CA ILE A 122 -2.58 -2.98 -0.10
C ILE A 122 -2.47 -2.10 -1.34
N CYS A 123 -3.59 -1.51 -1.77
CA CYS A 123 -3.60 -0.57 -2.88
C CYS A 123 -3.51 0.88 -2.40
N SER A 124 -2.86 1.73 -3.18
CA SER A 124 -2.95 3.17 -3.02
C SER A 124 -4.36 3.67 -3.37
N GLY A 125 -4.82 4.72 -2.70
CA GLY A 125 -6.12 5.33 -2.99
C GLY A 125 -6.25 6.05 -4.35
N GLY A 126 -5.18 6.19 -5.13
CA GLY A 126 -5.23 6.78 -6.48
C GLY A 126 -5.49 8.30 -6.53
N GLU A 127 -6.04 8.75 -7.65
CA GLU A 127 -6.55 10.12 -7.85
C GLU A 127 -7.86 10.35 -7.10
N LYS A 128 -8.21 11.62 -6.86
CA LYS A 128 -9.47 11.96 -6.20
C LYS A 128 -10.66 11.56 -7.09
N ILE A 129 -11.56 10.78 -6.54
CA ILE A 129 -12.82 10.35 -7.15
C ILE A 129 -13.97 10.57 -6.17
N THR A 130 -15.20 10.24 -6.55
CA THR A 130 -16.33 10.35 -5.61
C THR A 130 -16.19 9.32 -4.48
N PRO A 131 -16.61 9.65 -3.25
CA PRO A 131 -16.58 8.72 -2.12
C PRO A 131 -17.27 7.38 -2.40
N GLU A 132 -18.43 7.40 -3.06
CA GLU A 132 -19.21 6.19 -3.38
C GLU A 132 -18.45 5.27 -4.34
N LEU A 133 -17.84 5.86 -5.38
CA LEU A 133 -17.03 5.10 -6.33
C LEU A 133 -15.79 4.52 -5.64
N TYR A 134 -15.17 5.30 -4.76
CA TYR A 134 -14.01 4.85 -3.99
C TYR A 134 -14.35 3.66 -3.08
N LEU A 135 -15.45 3.75 -2.32
CA LEU A 135 -15.91 2.67 -1.44
C LEU A 135 -16.28 1.41 -2.22
N GLN A 136 -16.95 1.57 -3.38
CA GLN A 136 -17.25 0.45 -4.28
C GLN A 136 -15.98 -0.23 -4.81
N GLN A 137 -14.98 0.55 -5.24
CA GLN A 137 -13.70 0.02 -5.71
C GLN A 137 -12.95 -0.71 -4.59
N LEU A 138 -12.85 -0.09 -3.42
CA LEU A 138 -12.19 -0.70 -2.25
C LEU A 138 -12.84 -2.03 -1.89
N TYR A 139 -14.17 -2.06 -1.76
CA TYR A 139 -14.91 -3.29 -1.48
C TYR A 139 -14.62 -4.36 -2.52
N THR A 140 -14.68 -4.01 -3.81
CA THR A 140 -14.45 -4.96 -4.92
C THR A 140 -13.03 -5.49 -4.91
N TYR A 141 -12.03 -4.64 -4.70
CA TYR A 141 -10.63 -5.07 -4.64
C TYR A 141 -10.34 -5.99 -3.47
N MET A 142 -10.94 -5.76 -2.30
CA MET A 142 -10.78 -6.65 -1.16
C MET A 142 -11.48 -7.99 -1.37
N HIS A 143 -12.77 -7.97 -1.75
CA HIS A 143 -13.59 -9.19 -1.82
C HIS A 143 -13.28 -10.05 -3.04
N ASN A 144 -13.02 -9.43 -4.18
CA ASN A 144 -12.80 -10.14 -5.44
C ASN A 144 -11.31 -10.18 -5.83
N GLY A 145 -10.54 -9.16 -5.45
CA GLY A 145 -9.10 -9.07 -5.74
C GLY A 145 -8.19 -9.66 -4.66
N GLY A 146 -8.68 -9.84 -3.42
CA GLY A 146 -7.93 -10.46 -2.31
C GLY A 146 -6.90 -9.56 -1.62
N ILE A 147 -6.92 -8.24 -1.87
CA ILE A 147 -6.02 -7.32 -1.16
C ILE A 147 -6.44 -7.17 0.31
N ALA A 148 -5.47 -6.88 1.18
CA ALA A 148 -5.67 -6.77 2.62
C ALA A 148 -6.18 -5.40 3.09
N GLY A 149 -6.27 -4.41 2.19
CA GLY A 149 -6.75 -3.08 2.54
C GLY A 149 -6.23 -1.98 1.61
N THR A 150 -6.16 -0.75 2.13
CA THR A 150 -5.82 0.46 1.37
C THR A 150 -4.91 1.40 2.16
N ALA A 151 -4.11 2.18 1.43
CA ALA A 151 -3.48 3.38 1.94
C ALA A 151 -4.01 4.62 1.22
N THR A 152 -4.94 5.31 1.87
CA THR A 152 -5.75 6.38 1.28
C THR A 152 -5.26 7.75 1.71
N GLY A 153 -4.84 8.57 0.75
CA GLY A 153 -4.41 9.95 0.98
C GLY A 153 -5.46 10.95 0.51
N ARG A 154 -5.28 11.46 -0.72
CA ARG A 154 -6.06 12.56 -1.30
C ARG A 154 -7.57 12.36 -1.25
N ASN A 155 -8.05 11.12 -1.44
CA ASN A 155 -9.48 10.79 -1.33
C ASN A 155 -10.07 11.09 0.05
N VAL A 156 -9.25 11.18 1.12
CA VAL A 156 -9.69 11.58 2.46
C VAL A 156 -9.43 13.06 2.70
N PHE A 157 -8.17 13.50 2.70
CA PHE A 157 -7.79 14.82 3.24
C PHE A 157 -8.16 16.01 2.34
N GLN A 158 -8.58 15.78 1.09
CA GLN A 158 -9.06 16.86 0.21
C GLN A 158 -10.58 17.10 0.34
N ASN A 159 -11.23 16.56 1.37
CA ASN A 159 -12.62 16.86 1.72
C ASN A 159 -12.69 17.80 2.92
N THR A 160 -13.91 18.27 3.25
CA THR A 160 -14.13 18.99 4.52
C THR A 160 -13.84 18.06 5.70
N LEU A 161 -13.44 18.62 6.84
CA LEU A 161 -13.11 17.82 8.03
C LEU A 161 -14.25 16.85 8.44
N PRO A 162 -15.54 17.25 8.50
CA PRO A 162 -16.62 16.32 8.82
C PRO A 162 -16.72 15.17 7.80
N HIS A 163 -16.59 15.48 6.51
CA HIS A 163 -16.69 14.47 5.46
C HIS A 163 -15.47 13.55 5.42
N ALA A 164 -14.27 14.07 5.71
CA ALA A 164 -13.06 13.27 5.85
C ALA A 164 -13.18 12.26 7.00
N ILE A 165 -13.72 12.68 8.16
CA ILE A 165 -13.97 11.80 9.31
C ILE A 165 -15.03 10.74 8.97
N ALA A 166 -16.11 11.13 8.30
CA ALA A 166 -17.15 10.20 7.85
C ALA A 166 -16.59 9.14 6.88
N LEU A 167 -15.79 9.58 5.91
CA LEU A 167 -15.18 8.70 4.92
C LEU A 167 -14.15 7.74 5.54
N THR A 168 -13.36 8.16 6.53
CA THR A 168 -12.45 7.24 7.21
C THR A 168 -13.22 6.17 7.99
N LYS A 169 -14.36 6.51 8.61
CA LYS A 169 -15.24 5.51 9.24
C LYS A 169 -15.81 4.53 8.22
N ALA A 170 -16.28 5.01 7.07
CA ALA A 170 -16.77 4.17 5.98
C ALA A 170 -15.70 3.20 5.46
N ILE A 171 -14.47 3.70 5.26
CA ILE A 171 -13.31 2.87 4.84
C ILE A 171 -13.01 1.81 5.90
N SER A 172 -12.93 2.20 7.18
CA SER A 172 -12.68 1.28 8.29
C SER A 172 -13.74 0.18 8.39
N ALA A 173 -15.02 0.52 8.19
CA ALA A 173 -16.10 -0.46 8.22
C ALA A 173 -15.94 -1.54 7.14
N ILE A 174 -15.49 -1.18 5.94
CA ILE A 174 -15.19 -2.17 4.88
C ILE A 174 -13.94 -2.98 5.25
N VAL A 175 -12.87 -2.32 5.68
CA VAL A 175 -11.56 -2.95 5.84
C VAL A 175 -11.50 -3.87 7.05
N TYR A 176 -12.10 -3.46 8.18
CA TYR A 176 -11.96 -4.14 9.47
C TYR A 176 -13.23 -4.89 9.91
N ASP A 177 -14.41 -4.37 9.54
CA ASP A 177 -15.69 -4.90 10.06
C ASP A 177 -16.48 -5.73 9.02
N GLY A 178 -15.98 -5.84 7.79
CA GLY A 178 -16.63 -6.62 6.72
C GLY A 178 -17.94 -6.00 6.20
N ALA A 179 -18.13 -4.69 6.37
CA ALA A 179 -19.33 -3.99 5.93
C ALA A 179 -19.50 -4.01 4.40
N THR A 180 -20.75 -4.08 3.95
CA THR A 180 -21.13 -3.91 2.55
C THR A 180 -20.94 -2.46 2.09
N VAL A 181 -20.87 -2.23 0.78
CA VAL A 181 -20.80 -0.87 0.21
C VAL A 181 -21.98 -0.02 0.68
N LYS A 182 -23.19 -0.60 0.75
CA LYS A 182 -24.39 0.11 1.20
C LYS A 182 -24.26 0.61 2.64
N GLU A 183 -23.77 -0.24 3.53
CA GLU A 183 -23.55 0.11 4.95
C GLU A 183 -22.45 1.16 5.09
N ALA A 184 -21.36 1.05 4.33
CA ALA A 184 -20.28 2.03 4.34
C ALA A 184 -20.72 3.40 3.82
N VAL A 185 -21.53 3.45 2.75
CA VAL A 185 -22.07 4.71 2.20
C VAL A 185 -22.98 5.43 3.20
N ALA A 186 -23.65 4.70 4.11
CA ALA A 186 -24.49 5.34 5.13
C ALA A 186 -23.72 6.22 6.12
N PHE A 187 -22.38 6.08 6.22
CA PHE A 187 -21.56 6.96 7.06
C PHE A 187 -21.35 8.36 6.48
N ILE A 188 -21.46 8.51 5.16
CA ILE A 188 -21.11 9.74 4.42
C ILE A 188 -22.33 10.53 3.91
N GLN A 189 -23.53 10.00 4.14
CA GLN A 189 -24.82 10.67 3.93
C GLN A 189 -25.17 11.56 5.12
#